data_AF-A0A498PV01-F1
#
_entry.id   AF-A0A498PV01-F1
#
_cell.length_a   1.000
_cell.length_b   1.000
_cell.length_c   1.000
_cell.angle_alpha   90.00
_cell.angle_beta   90.00
_cell.angle_gamma   90.00
#
_symmetry.space_group_name_H-M   'P 1'
#
loop_
_entity.id
_entity.type
_entity.pdbx_description
1 polymer ?
#
loop_
_entity_poly.entity_id
_entity_poly.type
_entity_poly.pdbx_seq_one_letter_code
_entity_poly.pdbx_strand_id
1 'polypeptide(L)'
;MSQRSWWADTEFMKRYLIIGYGAGSYLLFVVAFLYAIGFVGNFVVPRTVDRGITASIGEAVAVNVVLLVAFAVQHSVMARPAFKRWWTRFVPQPIERSTYVLLSSAVLLLLYWQWRTMPAVIWDVGQPAARLVVWAVFWLGWAIVFASTFMINHFDLVGLRQVYLAWRAKPYTEVGFHTHLLYRLVRHPIMLGFIIAFWATPTMTAGHLLFSIATTGYILIALRLEESDLTATLGDRYRNYRRAVPMLVPRPRRLPNKTLAQQ
;
A
#
# COMPACT_ATOMS: atom_id res chain seq x y z
N MET A 1 -39.37 17.03 -27.08
CA MET A 1 -38.39 15.92 -27.10
C MET A 1 -36.97 16.45 -26.88
N SER A 2 -36.70 17.24 -25.81
CA SER A 2 -35.43 17.99 -25.71
C SER A 2 -34.76 18.06 -24.33
N GLN A 3 -35.48 18.00 -23.21
CA GLN A 3 -34.82 18.01 -21.89
C GLN A 3 -34.45 16.60 -21.40
N ARG A 4 -35.38 15.63 -21.42
CA ARG A 4 -35.12 14.27 -20.91
C ARG A 4 -33.99 13.54 -21.62
N SER A 5 -33.82 13.73 -22.94
CA SER A 5 -32.71 13.16 -23.70
C SER A 5 -31.38 13.80 -23.30
N TRP A 6 -31.34 15.13 -23.20
CA TRP A 6 -30.12 15.85 -22.81
C TRP A 6 -29.62 15.50 -21.41
N TRP A 7 -30.53 15.35 -20.43
CA TRP A 7 -30.19 14.87 -19.08
C TRP A 7 -29.70 13.42 -19.08
N ALA A 8 -30.29 12.55 -19.90
CA ALA A 8 -29.86 11.17 -20.04
C ALA A 8 -28.46 11.08 -20.68
N ASP A 9 -28.19 11.89 -21.70
CA ASP A 9 -26.92 11.94 -22.42
C ASP A 9 -25.79 12.50 -21.53
N THR A 10 -26.08 13.54 -20.73
CA THR A 10 -25.10 14.08 -19.77
C THR A 10 -24.82 13.12 -18.62
N GLU A 11 -25.83 12.43 -18.08
CA GLU A 11 -25.63 11.40 -17.07
C GLU A 11 -24.85 10.20 -17.62
N PHE A 12 -25.12 9.80 -18.87
CA PHE A 12 -24.37 8.76 -19.55
C PHE A 12 -22.90 9.16 -19.71
N MET A 13 -22.62 10.35 -20.26
CA MET A 13 -21.26 10.86 -20.45
C MET A 13 -20.47 10.94 -19.13
N LYS A 14 -21.09 11.43 -18.04
CA LYS A 14 -20.45 11.46 -16.71
C LYS A 14 -20.03 10.06 -16.25
N ARG A 15 -20.84 9.04 -16.48
CA ARG A 15 -20.53 7.65 -16.09
C ARG A 15 -19.33 7.08 -16.85
N TYR A 16 -19.19 7.41 -18.14
CA TYR A 16 -18.01 7.02 -18.92
C TYR A 16 -16.74 7.74 -18.47
N LEU A 17 -16.84 9.02 -18.11
CA LEU A 17 -15.71 9.76 -17.55
C LEU A 17 -15.27 9.18 -16.20
N ILE A 18 -16.22 8.81 -15.33
CA ILE A 18 -15.93 8.18 -14.04
C ILE A 18 -15.19 6.84 -14.22
N ILE A 19 -15.66 5.98 -15.13
CA ILE A 19 -14.99 4.69 -15.39
C ILE A 19 -13.63 4.84 -16.06
N GLY A 20 -13.50 5.73 -17.04
CA GLY A 20 -12.23 6.05 -17.68
C GLY A 20 -11.21 6.60 -16.68
N TYR A 21 -11.63 7.52 -15.80
CA TYR A 21 -10.77 8.07 -14.75
C TYR A 21 -10.31 7.00 -13.76
N GLY A 22 -11.21 6.12 -13.30
CA GLY A 22 -10.86 5.01 -12.42
C GLY A 22 -9.87 4.04 -13.08
N ALA A 23 -10.10 3.68 -14.35
CA ALA A 23 -9.20 2.81 -15.10
C ALA A 23 -7.81 3.44 -15.29
N GLY A 24 -7.74 4.72 -15.68
CA GLY A 24 -6.47 5.45 -15.81
C GLY A 24 -5.70 5.55 -14.48
N SER A 25 -6.41 5.82 -13.39
CA SER A 25 -5.83 5.86 -12.04
C SER A 25 -5.26 4.50 -11.63
N TYR A 26 -5.98 3.41 -11.93
CA TYR A 26 -5.51 2.05 -11.68
C TYR A 26 -4.29 1.69 -12.53
N LEU A 27 -4.27 2.04 -13.82
CA LEU A 27 -3.11 1.81 -14.69
C LEU A 27 -1.87 2.53 -14.17
N LEU A 28 -2.00 3.79 -13.74
CA LEU A 28 -0.88 4.51 -13.13
C LEU A 28 -0.40 3.83 -11.84
N PHE A 29 -1.32 3.33 -11.02
CA PHE A 29 -0.98 2.55 -9.84
C PHE A 29 -0.21 1.29 -10.18
N VAL A 30 -0.63 0.52 -11.19
CA VAL A 30 0.09 -0.67 -11.65
C VAL A 30 1.49 -0.30 -12.09
N VAL A 31 1.65 0.77 -12.88
CA VAL A 31 2.96 1.27 -13.30
C VAL A 31 3.82 1.63 -12.09
N ALA A 32 3.30 2.43 -11.15
CA ALA A 32 4.03 2.85 -9.95
C ALA A 32 4.39 1.66 -9.04
N PHE A 33 3.51 0.67 -8.92
CA PHE A 33 3.74 -0.55 -8.14
C PHE A 33 4.82 -1.44 -8.76
N LEU A 34 4.76 -1.69 -10.08
CA LEU A 34 5.80 -2.43 -10.79
C LEU A 34 7.14 -1.68 -10.77
N TYR A 35 7.10 -0.35 -10.88
CA TYR A 35 8.28 0.49 -10.71
C TYR A 35 8.87 0.31 -9.30
N ALA A 36 8.04 0.22 -8.25
CA ALA A 36 8.52 -0.01 -6.88
C ALA A 36 9.33 -1.31 -6.75
N ILE A 37 8.88 -2.40 -7.39
CA ILE A 37 9.61 -3.68 -7.43
C ILE A 37 10.98 -3.49 -8.07
N GLY A 38 11.04 -2.84 -9.23
CA GLY A 38 12.30 -2.55 -9.93
C GLY A 38 13.19 -1.57 -9.16
N PHE A 39 12.60 -0.56 -8.51
CA PHE A 39 13.28 0.47 -7.74
C PHE A 39 14.02 -0.13 -6.54
N VAL A 40 13.33 -0.96 -5.75
CA VAL A 40 13.91 -1.62 -4.56
C VAL A 40 14.81 -2.79 -4.98
N GLY A 41 14.43 -3.56 -6.01
CA GLY A 41 15.20 -4.71 -6.48
C GLY A 41 16.41 -4.36 -7.36
N ASN A 42 16.55 -3.09 -7.74
CA ASN A 42 17.56 -2.60 -8.69
C ASN A 42 17.47 -3.17 -10.12
N PHE A 43 16.27 -3.50 -10.59
CA PHE A 43 16.05 -4.15 -11.89
C PHE A 43 15.26 -3.28 -12.85
N VAL A 44 15.61 -3.33 -14.15
CA VAL A 44 14.83 -2.87 -15.32
C VAL A 44 14.53 -1.36 -15.41
N VAL A 45 14.32 -0.67 -14.30
CA VAL A 45 13.91 0.74 -14.24
C VAL A 45 15.12 1.69 -14.31
N PRO A 46 14.94 2.91 -14.85
CA PRO A 46 16.04 3.85 -15.06
C PRO A 46 16.60 4.45 -13.77
N ARG A 47 15.77 4.57 -12.72
CA ARG A 47 16.18 5.03 -11.39
C ARG A 47 15.84 3.97 -10.37
N THR A 48 16.82 3.58 -9.58
CA THR A 48 16.64 2.60 -8.50
C THR A 48 17.05 3.21 -7.17
N VAL A 49 16.76 2.51 -6.08
CA VAL A 49 17.11 2.98 -4.72
C VAL A 49 18.62 3.15 -4.54
N ASP A 50 19.43 2.37 -5.28
CA ASP A 50 20.89 2.46 -5.30
C ASP A 50 21.45 3.26 -6.48
N ARG A 51 20.63 3.55 -7.49
CA ARG A 51 21.01 4.28 -8.72
C ARG A 51 20.03 5.42 -8.99
N GLY A 52 20.07 6.42 -8.13
CA GLY A 52 19.34 7.69 -8.25
C GLY A 52 20.15 8.78 -8.97
N ILE A 53 19.80 10.03 -8.68
CA ILE A 53 20.55 11.21 -9.13
C ILE A 53 21.72 11.45 -8.18
N THR A 54 22.90 11.75 -8.71
CA THR A 54 24.09 12.08 -7.90
C THR A 54 23.92 13.41 -7.20
N ALA A 55 24.31 13.48 -5.94
CA ALA A 55 24.24 14.67 -5.10
C ALA A 55 25.30 14.57 -3.99
N SER A 56 25.54 15.68 -3.27
CA SER A 56 26.29 15.61 -2.01
C SER A 56 25.53 14.78 -0.98
N ILE A 57 26.21 14.19 0.00
CA ILE A 57 25.54 13.32 1.00
C ILE A 57 24.47 14.08 1.81
N GLY A 58 24.72 15.34 2.15
CA GLY A 58 23.77 16.18 2.89
C GLY A 58 22.51 16.48 2.07
N GLU A 59 22.69 16.84 0.78
CA GLU A 59 21.58 17.02 -0.15
C GLU A 59 20.80 15.72 -0.36
N ALA A 60 21.50 14.59 -0.54
CA ALA A 60 20.86 13.31 -0.77
C ALA A 60 19.96 12.89 0.40
N VAL A 61 20.46 13.02 1.64
CA VAL A 61 19.66 12.74 2.85
C VAL A 61 18.46 13.68 2.93
N ALA A 62 18.68 15.00 2.77
CA ALA A 62 17.60 15.98 2.88
C ALA A 62 16.49 15.74 1.85
N VAL A 63 16.84 15.59 0.57
CA VAL A 63 15.87 15.35 -0.51
C VAL A 63 15.14 14.02 -0.33
N ASN A 64 15.85 12.93 -0.03
CA ASN A 64 15.24 11.62 0.15
C ASN A 64 14.26 11.61 1.34
N VAL A 65 14.63 12.23 2.46
CA VAL A 65 13.73 12.36 3.62
C VAL A 65 12.51 13.20 3.27
N VAL A 66 12.66 14.32 2.57
CA VAL A 66 11.54 15.16 2.13
C VAL A 66 10.60 14.38 1.21
N LEU A 67 11.12 13.61 0.26
CA LEU A 67 10.30 12.78 -0.65
C LEU A 67 9.53 11.69 0.13
N LEU A 68 10.19 11.02 1.07
CA LEU A 68 9.57 10.01 1.94
C LEU A 68 8.48 10.62 2.82
N VAL A 69 8.74 11.79 3.42
CA VAL A 69 7.76 12.53 4.23
C VAL A 69 6.60 13.01 3.36
N ALA A 70 6.86 13.51 2.16
CA ALA A 70 5.81 13.96 1.23
C ALA A 70 4.86 12.80 0.89
N PHE A 71 5.40 11.62 0.58
CA PHE A 71 4.59 10.41 0.40
C PHE A 71 3.82 10.04 1.67
N ALA A 72 4.50 9.94 2.82
CA ALA A 72 3.88 9.55 4.08
C ALA A 72 2.73 10.48 4.48
N VAL A 73 2.95 11.80 4.40
CA VAL A 73 1.96 12.83 4.74
C VAL A 73 0.80 12.79 3.77
N GLN A 74 1.05 12.83 2.45
CA GLN A 74 -0.03 12.80 1.46
C GLN A 74 -0.87 11.53 1.60
N HIS A 75 -0.23 10.37 1.68
CA HIS A 75 -0.90 9.08 1.77
C HIS A 75 -1.70 8.93 3.07
N SER A 76 -1.12 9.35 4.20
CA SER A 76 -1.79 9.28 5.50
C SER A 76 -2.93 10.28 5.65
N VAL A 77 -2.72 11.54 5.27
CA VAL A 77 -3.74 12.59 5.40
C VAL A 77 -4.98 12.22 4.61
N MET A 78 -4.81 11.80 3.35
CA MET A 78 -5.95 11.42 2.52
C MET A 78 -6.65 10.12 2.99
N ALA A 79 -5.95 9.25 3.71
CA ALA A 79 -6.57 8.08 4.30
C ALA A 79 -7.50 8.40 5.48
N ARG A 80 -7.33 9.56 6.14
CA ARG A 80 -8.06 9.89 7.38
C ARG A 80 -9.55 10.17 7.14
N PRO A 81 -10.45 9.65 8.00
CA PRO A 81 -11.89 9.92 7.89
C PRO A 81 -12.24 11.41 7.89
N ALA A 82 -11.54 12.22 8.68
CA ALA A 82 -11.77 13.67 8.73
C ALA A 82 -11.46 14.35 7.40
N PHE A 83 -10.32 14.03 6.78
CA PHE A 83 -9.95 14.56 5.47
C PHE A 83 -10.95 14.10 4.41
N LYS A 84 -11.33 12.81 4.40
CA LYS A 84 -12.33 12.30 3.45
C LYS A 84 -13.66 13.03 3.50
N ARG A 85 -14.18 13.31 4.71
CA ARG A 85 -15.44 14.09 4.89
C ARG A 85 -15.35 15.52 4.35
N TRP A 86 -14.17 16.13 4.43
CA TRP A 86 -13.92 17.46 3.87
C TRP A 86 -13.72 17.39 2.34
N TRP A 87 -12.89 16.47 1.88
CA TRP A 87 -12.51 16.32 0.47
C TRP A 87 -13.68 15.93 -0.43
N THR A 88 -14.57 15.08 0.06
CA THR A 88 -15.80 14.66 -0.66
C THR A 88 -16.83 15.78 -0.86
N ARG A 89 -16.59 16.98 -0.32
CA ARG A 89 -17.35 18.20 -0.66
C ARG A 89 -16.94 18.78 -2.02
N PHE A 90 -15.74 18.46 -2.48
CA PHE A 90 -15.17 18.96 -3.74
C PHE A 90 -15.04 17.84 -4.78
N VAL A 91 -14.62 16.65 -4.35
CA VAL A 91 -14.45 15.48 -5.22
C VAL A 91 -15.66 14.55 -5.08
N PRO A 92 -16.32 14.15 -6.19
CA PRO A 92 -17.42 13.20 -6.13
C PRO A 92 -17.02 11.90 -5.43
N GLN A 93 -17.85 11.43 -4.51
CA GLN A 93 -17.60 10.19 -3.76
C GLN A 93 -17.21 8.98 -4.64
N PRO A 94 -17.82 8.74 -5.82
CA PRO A 94 -17.44 7.61 -6.68
C PRO A 94 -15.99 7.58 -7.14
N ILE A 95 -15.33 8.74 -7.22
CA ILE A 95 -13.95 8.84 -7.69
C ILE A 95 -12.96 9.14 -6.57
N GLU A 96 -13.41 9.38 -5.34
CA GLU A 96 -12.54 9.73 -4.19
C GLU A 96 -11.39 8.75 -4.02
N ARG A 97 -11.70 7.44 -4.01
CA ARG A 97 -10.68 6.41 -3.84
C ARG A 97 -9.73 6.32 -5.03
N SER A 98 -10.24 6.48 -6.25
CA SER A 98 -9.41 6.51 -7.46
C SER A 98 -8.49 7.73 -7.48
N THR A 99 -8.97 8.90 -7.05
CA THR A 99 -8.16 10.12 -6.90
C THR A 99 -7.09 9.95 -5.83
N TYR A 100 -7.42 9.33 -4.70
CA TYR A 100 -6.45 8.97 -3.67
C TYR A 100 -5.32 8.09 -4.22
N VAL A 101 -5.67 7.05 -4.98
CA VAL A 101 -4.72 6.14 -5.61
C VAL A 101 -3.86 6.89 -6.63
N LEU A 102 -4.48 7.68 -7.51
CA LEU A 102 -3.78 8.48 -8.52
C LEU A 102 -2.72 9.40 -7.89
N LEU A 103 -3.12 10.20 -6.89
CA LEU A 103 -2.22 11.14 -6.24
C LEU A 103 -1.11 10.43 -5.46
N SER A 104 -1.43 9.33 -4.77
CA SER A 104 -0.41 8.52 -4.08
C SER A 104 0.60 7.91 -5.06
N SER A 105 0.13 7.42 -6.22
CA SER A 105 1.00 6.92 -7.29
C SER A 105 1.85 8.02 -7.91
N ALA A 106 1.31 9.23 -8.11
CA ALA A 106 2.08 10.37 -8.63
C ALA A 106 3.21 10.78 -7.67
N VAL A 107 2.94 10.83 -6.36
CA VAL A 107 3.97 11.15 -5.35
C VAL A 107 5.02 10.04 -5.26
N LEU A 108 4.64 8.77 -5.39
CA LEU A 108 5.61 7.67 -5.47
C LEU A 108 6.50 7.76 -6.71
N LEU A 109 5.92 8.05 -7.88
CA LEU A 109 6.69 8.24 -9.12
C LEU A 109 7.65 9.43 -9.00
N LEU A 110 7.22 10.52 -8.35
CA LEU A 110 8.09 11.65 -8.03
C LEU A 110 9.24 11.23 -7.10
N LEU A 111 8.96 10.43 -6.07
CA LEU A 111 9.97 9.88 -5.17
C LEU A 111 11.01 9.07 -5.95
N TYR A 112 10.59 8.14 -6.80
CA TYR A 112 11.52 7.32 -7.59
C TYR A 112 12.35 8.16 -8.55
N TRP A 113 11.72 9.15 -9.18
CA TRP A 113 12.37 10.02 -10.15
C TRP A 113 13.41 10.93 -9.51
N GLN A 114 13.12 11.49 -8.33
CA GLN A 114 13.95 12.49 -7.66
C GLN A 114 14.87 11.91 -6.58
N TRP A 115 14.86 10.59 -6.39
CA TRP A 115 15.72 9.91 -5.43
C TRP A 115 17.20 10.19 -5.68
N ARG A 116 17.94 10.44 -4.59
CA ARG A 116 19.37 10.76 -4.61
C ARG A 116 20.20 9.59 -4.13
N THR A 117 21.24 9.26 -4.89
CA THR A 117 22.10 8.12 -4.60
C THR A 117 22.93 8.36 -3.34
N MET A 118 22.97 7.35 -2.47
CA MET A 118 23.86 7.30 -1.30
C MET A 118 24.69 6.00 -1.40
N PRO A 119 25.85 6.03 -2.08
CA PRO A 119 26.47 4.83 -2.64
C PRO A 119 27.23 3.96 -1.63
N ALA A 120 27.37 4.42 -0.38
CA ALA A 120 28.09 3.66 0.65
C ALA A 120 27.40 2.30 0.89
N VAL A 121 28.15 1.21 0.74
CA VAL A 121 27.64 -0.15 0.95
C VAL A 121 27.71 -0.48 2.45
N ILE A 122 26.57 -0.88 3.02
CA ILE A 122 26.43 -1.29 4.42
C ILE A 122 26.72 -2.79 4.56
N TRP A 123 26.16 -3.59 3.66
CA TRP A 123 26.51 -4.99 3.52
C TRP A 123 26.41 -5.45 2.07
N ASP A 124 27.21 -6.45 1.73
CA ASP A 124 27.12 -7.19 0.47
C ASP A 124 27.32 -8.69 0.73
N VAL A 125 26.35 -9.49 0.31
CA VAL A 125 26.38 -10.95 0.46
C VAL A 125 27.20 -11.55 -0.68
N GLY A 126 28.42 -11.99 -0.39
CA GLY A 126 29.32 -12.53 -1.42
C GLY A 126 28.97 -13.95 -1.90
N GLN A 127 28.41 -14.81 -1.03
CA GLN A 127 28.13 -16.21 -1.37
C GLN A 127 26.90 -16.35 -2.29
N PRO A 128 27.03 -16.96 -3.49
CA PRO A 128 25.93 -17.03 -4.47
C PRO A 128 24.66 -17.71 -3.95
N ALA A 129 24.79 -18.80 -3.20
CA ALA A 129 23.65 -19.50 -2.60
C ALA A 129 22.90 -18.61 -1.59
N ALA A 130 23.63 -17.87 -0.75
CA ALA A 130 23.03 -16.94 0.20
C ALA A 130 22.33 -15.77 -0.53
N ARG A 131 22.92 -15.23 -1.61
CA ARG A 131 22.25 -14.21 -2.44
C ARG A 131 20.93 -14.71 -3.01
N LEU A 132 20.88 -15.96 -3.49
CA LEU A 132 19.67 -16.56 -4.03
C LEU A 132 18.58 -16.71 -2.95
N VAL A 133 18.95 -17.09 -1.73
CA VAL A 133 18.03 -17.14 -0.59
C VAL A 133 17.47 -15.75 -0.30
N VAL A 134 18.31 -14.70 -0.27
CA VAL A 134 17.85 -13.33 -0.04
C VAL A 134 16.88 -12.88 -1.14
N TRP A 135 17.17 -13.19 -2.41
CA TRP A 135 16.26 -12.91 -3.52
C TRP A 135 14.94 -13.70 -3.44
N ALA A 136 14.97 -14.95 -3.01
CA ALA A 136 13.76 -15.73 -2.78
C ALA A 136 12.88 -15.06 -1.70
N VAL A 137 13.49 -14.55 -0.62
CA VAL A 137 12.79 -13.80 0.43
C VAL A 137 12.23 -12.47 -0.11
N PHE A 138 12.99 -11.75 -0.94
CA PHE A 138 12.51 -10.53 -1.62
C PHE A 138 11.24 -10.79 -2.43
N TRP A 139 11.26 -11.80 -3.30
CA TRP A 139 10.11 -12.16 -4.13
C TRP A 139 8.94 -12.69 -3.31
N LEU A 140 9.22 -13.43 -2.23
CA LEU A 140 8.20 -13.85 -1.27
C LEU A 140 7.49 -12.64 -0.64
N GLY A 141 8.23 -11.59 -0.28
CA GLY A 141 7.66 -10.33 0.24
C GLY A 141 6.65 -9.73 -0.74
N TRP A 142 7.02 -9.57 -2.01
CA TRP A 142 6.13 -9.06 -3.05
C TRP A 142 4.94 -9.98 -3.34
N ALA A 143 5.15 -11.30 -3.33
CA ALA A 143 4.07 -12.28 -3.48
C ALA A 143 3.05 -12.18 -2.34
N ILE A 144 3.52 -11.99 -1.10
CA ILE A 144 2.65 -11.74 0.07
C ILE A 144 1.86 -10.45 -0.12
N VAL A 145 2.49 -9.35 -0.55
CA VAL A 145 1.80 -8.07 -0.83
C VAL A 145 0.68 -8.30 -1.84
N PHE A 146 1.02 -8.88 -3.01
CA PHE A 146 0.08 -9.08 -4.09
C PHE A 146 -1.09 -9.97 -3.65
N ALA A 147 -0.82 -11.16 -3.12
CA ALA A 147 -1.84 -12.10 -2.67
C ALA A 147 -2.75 -11.48 -1.59
N SER A 148 -2.18 -10.74 -0.63
CA SER A 148 -2.93 -10.13 0.46
C SER A 148 -3.89 -9.04 -0.01
N THR A 149 -3.63 -8.37 -1.13
CA THR A 149 -4.56 -7.38 -1.71
C THR A 149 -5.84 -8.03 -2.21
N PHE A 150 -5.76 -9.22 -2.83
CA PHE A 150 -6.94 -9.96 -3.29
C PHE A 150 -7.75 -10.53 -2.13
N MET A 151 -7.10 -10.88 -1.01
CA MET A 151 -7.77 -11.41 0.19
C MET A 151 -8.71 -10.41 0.87
N ILE A 152 -8.51 -9.10 0.67
CA ILE A 152 -9.37 -8.03 1.25
C ILE A 152 -10.25 -7.31 0.22
N ASN A 153 -10.27 -7.78 -1.03
CA ASN A 153 -10.89 -7.13 -2.19
C ASN A 153 -10.01 -6.05 -2.85
N HIS A 154 -9.10 -6.49 -3.72
CA HIS A 154 -8.16 -5.65 -4.48
C HIS A 154 -8.86 -4.49 -5.21
N PHE A 155 -10.00 -4.76 -5.87
CA PHE A 155 -10.72 -3.76 -6.65
C PHE A 155 -11.39 -2.68 -5.79
N ASP A 156 -11.77 -3.01 -4.57
CA ASP A 156 -12.26 -2.02 -3.60
C ASP A 156 -11.09 -1.20 -3.04
N LEU A 157 -9.97 -1.87 -2.72
CA LEU A 157 -8.74 -1.25 -2.24
C LEU A 157 -8.23 -0.17 -3.21
N VAL A 158 -8.32 -0.38 -4.52
CA VAL A 158 -7.86 0.57 -5.54
C VAL A 158 -8.97 1.49 -6.08
N GLY A 159 -10.21 1.37 -5.60
CA GLY A 159 -11.34 2.23 -5.99
C GLY A 159 -12.09 1.83 -7.27
N LEU A 160 -11.63 0.81 -8.00
CA LEU A 160 -12.29 0.32 -9.22
C LEU A 160 -13.72 -0.16 -8.96
N ARG A 161 -13.98 -0.78 -7.81
CA ARG A 161 -15.35 -1.22 -7.44
C ARG A 161 -16.31 -0.05 -7.24
N GLN A 162 -15.85 1.05 -6.62
CA GLN A 162 -16.67 2.24 -6.40
C GLN A 162 -17.08 2.88 -7.73
N VAL A 163 -16.10 3.02 -8.63
CA VAL A 163 -16.27 3.53 -9.98
C VAL A 163 -17.21 2.64 -10.82
N TYR A 164 -17.04 1.31 -10.74
CA TYR A 164 -17.90 0.36 -11.44
C TYR A 164 -19.36 0.41 -10.95
N LEU A 165 -19.58 0.48 -9.63
CA LEU A 165 -20.92 0.58 -9.06
C LEU A 165 -21.61 1.88 -9.47
N ALA A 166 -20.89 3.00 -9.47
CA ALA A 166 -21.39 4.28 -9.95
C ALA A 166 -21.74 4.24 -11.45
N TRP A 167 -20.89 3.63 -12.29
CA TRP A 167 -21.18 3.41 -13.71
C TRP A 167 -22.46 2.57 -13.91
N ARG A 168 -22.67 1.55 -13.07
CA ARG A 168 -23.88 0.71 -13.05
C ARG A 168 -25.09 1.36 -12.35
N ALA A 169 -24.97 2.60 -11.88
CA ALA A 169 -25.99 3.29 -11.08
C ALA A 169 -26.47 2.49 -9.86
N LYS A 170 -25.56 1.75 -9.22
CA LYS A 170 -25.81 1.01 -7.99
C LYS A 170 -25.20 1.75 -6.80
N PRO A 171 -25.86 1.75 -5.62
CA PRO A 171 -25.27 2.31 -4.42
C PRO A 171 -24.01 1.53 -4.01
N TYR A 172 -23.05 2.23 -3.42
CA TYR A 172 -21.87 1.58 -2.83
C TYR A 172 -22.28 0.76 -1.61
N THR A 173 -21.75 -0.46 -1.51
CA THR A 173 -21.89 -1.31 -0.33
C THR A 173 -20.51 -1.57 0.26
N GLU A 174 -20.34 -1.33 1.56
CA GLU A 174 -19.07 -1.53 2.25
C GLU A 174 -18.63 -3.00 2.21
N VAL A 175 -17.33 -3.23 2.08
CA VAL A 175 -16.77 -4.58 2.17
C VAL A 175 -16.75 -5.00 3.64
N GLY A 176 -17.35 -6.14 3.94
CA GLY A 176 -17.41 -6.67 5.30
C GLY A 176 -16.02 -6.98 5.88
N PHE A 177 -15.89 -6.91 7.20
CA PHE A 177 -14.68 -7.34 7.90
C PHE A 177 -14.55 -8.87 7.86
N HIS A 178 -13.57 -9.37 7.10
CA HIS A 178 -13.30 -10.80 6.92
C HIS A 178 -11.85 -11.14 7.29
N THR A 179 -11.66 -12.21 8.07
CA THR A 179 -10.34 -12.68 8.52
C THR A 179 -10.07 -14.08 7.98
N HIS A 180 -9.59 -14.17 6.73
CA HIS A 180 -9.26 -15.42 6.06
C HIS A 180 -7.77 -15.50 5.70
N LEU A 181 -7.25 -16.73 5.52
CA LEU A 181 -5.89 -17.00 5.04
C LEU A 181 -4.79 -16.27 5.85
N LEU A 182 -3.99 -15.42 5.20
CA LEU A 182 -2.86 -14.71 5.84
C LEU A 182 -3.33 -13.80 6.98
N TYR A 183 -4.55 -13.25 6.90
CA TYR A 183 -5.15 -12.46 7.97
C TYR A 183 -5.51 -13.29 9.22
N ARG A 184 -5.40 -14.63 9.18
CA ARG A 184 -5.46 -15.47 10.40
C ARG A 184 -4.09 -15.62 11.07
N LEU A 185 -3.00 -15.36 10.34
CA LEU A 185 -1.63 -15.50 10.83
C LEU A 185 -1.10 -14.18 11.40
N VAL A 186 -1.33 -13.08 10.67
CA VAL A 186 -0.91 -11.72 11.05
C VAL A 186 -1.99 -10.73 10.65
N ARG A 187 -2.14 -9.63 11.41
CA ARG A 187 -3.21 -8.65 11.14
C ARG A 187 -2.97 -7.83 9.89
N HIS A 188 -1.70 -7.58 9.56
CA HIS A 188 -1.30 -6.69 8.48
C HIS A 188 -0.33 -7.36 7.49
N PRO A 189 -0.78 -8.40 6.76
CA PRO A 189 0.09 -9.18 5.88
C PRO A 189 0.62 -8.37 4.68
N ILE A 190 -0.13 -7.39 4.17
CA ILE A 190 0.36 -6.46 3.13
C ILE A 190 1.60 -5.71 3.65
N MET A 191 1.51 -5.14 4.85
CA MET A 191 2.61 -4.37 5.44
C MET A 191 3.81 -5.25 5.79
N LEU A 192 3.57 -6.47 6.27
CA LEU A 192 4.63 -7.46 6.46
C LEU A 192 5.35 -7.77 5.14
N GLY A 193 4.60 -8.00 4.05
CA GLY A 193 5.18 -8.25 2.73
C GLY A 193 6.07 -7.09 2.25
N PHE A 194 5.64 -5.84 2.44
CA PHE A 194 6.46 -4.66 2.14
C PHE A 194 7.74 -4.61 2.99
N ILE A 195 7.66 -4.83 4.30
CA ILE A 195 8.85 -4.85 5.17
C ILE A 195 9.84 -5.92 4.69
N ILE A 196 9.35 -7.14 4.40
CA ILE A 196 10.20 -8.21 3.87
C ILE A 196 10.87 -7.77 2.56
N ALA A 197 10.08 -7.28 1.60
CA ALA A 197 10.58 -6.86 0.29
C ALA A 197 11.60 -5.72 0.36
N PHE A 198 11.41 -4.75 1.28
CA PHE A 198 12.31 -3.60 1.39
C PHE A 198 13.61 -3.95 2.10
N TRP A 199 13.62 -4.90 3.02
CA TRP A 199 14.82 -5.31 3.74
C TRP A 199 15.61 -6.44 3.05
N ALA A 200 14.94 -7.30 2.29
CA ALA A 200 15.56 -8.44 1.63
C ALA A 200 16.30 -8.01 0.34
N THR A 201 17.51 -7.46 0.49
CA THR A 201 18.43 -7.20 -0.62
C THR A 201 19.81 -7.80 -0.33
N PRO A 202 20.45 -8.46 -1.30
CA PRO A 202 21.78 -9.02 -1.10
C PRO A 202 22.86 -7.93 -0.99
N THR A 203 22.61 -6.74 -1.51
CA THR A 203 23.50 -5.58 -1.45
C THR A 203 22.70 -4.41 -0.90
N MET A 204 23.03 -3.93 0.29
CA MET A 204 22.34 -2.82 0.94
C MET A 204 23.25 -1.59 0.92
N THR A 205 22.82 -0.55 0.21
CA THR A 205 23.48 0.76 0.29
C THR A 205 22.89 1.60 1.42
N ALA A 206 23.55 2.71 1.76
CA ALA A 206 23.03 3.68 2.72
C ALA A 206 21.70 4.29 2.26
N GLY A 207 21.49 4.43 0.95
CA GLY A 207 20.24 4.92 0.37
C GLY A 207 19.10 3.93 0.56
N HIS A 208 19.36 2.66 0.24
CA HIS A 208 18.41 1.59 0.48
C HIS A 208 18.10 1.45 1.98
N LEU A 209 19.11 1.50 2.84
CA LEU A 209 18.90 1.40 4.28
C LEU A 209 18.02 2.55 4.81
N LEU A 210 18.28 3.80 4.37
CA LEU A 210 17.45 4.96 4.71
C LEU A 210 15.99 4.73 4.27
N PHE A 211 15.79 4.28 3.03
CA PHE A 211 14.46 3.95 2.50
C PHE A 211 13.76 2.90 3.37
N SER A 212 14.43 1.79 3.67
CA SER A 212 13.87 0.66 4.42
C SER A 212 13.55 1.03 5.87
N ILE A 213 14.42 1.77 6.56
CA ILE A 213 14.17 2.25 7.92
C ILE A 213 13.01 3.23 7.94
N ALA A 214 13.02 4.24 7.07
CA ALA A 214 11.99 5.28 7.05
C ALA A 214 10.61 4.72 6.70
N THR A 215 10.53 3.86 5.68
CA THR A 215 9.27 3.20 5.30
C THR A 215 8.78 2.23 6.37
N THR A 216 9.68 1.49 7.04
CA THR A 216 9.30 0.64 8.19
C THR A 216 8.76 1.48 9.34
N GLY A 217 9.44 2.57 9.70
CA GLY A 217 8.97 3.51 10.74
C GLY A 217 7.60 4.08 10.40
N TYR A 218 7.40 4.51 9.16
CA TYR A 218 6.11 4.97 8.65
C TYR A 218 5.03 3.89 8.77
N ILE A 219 5.30 2.66 8.31
CA ILE A 219 4.37 1.53 8.40
C ILE A 219 3.95 1.30 9.86
N LEU A 220 4.90 1.28 10.80
CA LEU A 220 4.59 1.05 12.21
C LEU A 220 3.71 2.15 12.82
N ILE A 221 3.92 3.42 12.44
CA ILE A 221 3.07 4.54 12.85
C ILE A 221 1.68 4.41 12.22
N ALA A 222 1.62 4.17 10.91
CA ALA A 222 0.36 4.03 10.17
C ALA A 222 -0.50 2.90 10.74
N LEU A 223 0.10 1.74 11.02
CA LEU A 223 -0.59 0.59 11.62
C LEU A 223 -1.18 0.93 12.98
N ARG A 224 -0.44 1.60 13.87
CA ARG A 224 -0.98 1.98 15.19
C ARG A 224 -2.22 2.86 15.07
N LEU A 225 -2.18 3.82 14.14
CA LEU A 225 -3.29 4.73 13.89
C LEU A 225 -4.47 3.99 13.24
N GLU A 226 -4.21 3.08 12.30
CA GLU A 226 -5.22 2.22 11.68
C GLU A 226 -5.90 1.31 12.70
N GLU A 227 -5.14 0.65 13.59
CA GLU A 227 -5.72 -0.20 14.64
C GLU A 227 -6.59 0.61 15.62
N SER A 228 -6.23 1.87 15.88
CA SER A 228 -7.04 2.79 16.68
C SER A 228 -8.37 3.10 15.98
N ASP A 229 -8.33 3.46 14.69
CA ASP A 229 -9.52 3.75 13.89
C ASP A 229 -10.43 2.51 13.76
N LEU A 230 -9.85 1.32 13.57
CA LEU A 230 -10.58 0.05 13.52
C LEU A 230 -11.20 -0.32 14.88
N THR A 231 -10.50 -0.04 15.98
CA THR A 231 -11.05 -0.27 17.31
C THR A 231 -12.23 0.67 17.59
N ALA A 232 -12.15 1.93 17.15
CA ALA A 232 -13.22 2.91 17.32
C ALA A 232 -14.47 2.56 16.48
N THR A 233 -14.29 1.97 15.30
CA THR A 233 -15.39 1.64 14.37
C THR A 233 -15.98 0.25 14.60
N LEU A 234 -15.17 -0.78 14.86
CA LEU A 234 -15.59 -2.18 15.00
C LEU A 234 -15.72 -2.66 16.45
N GLY A 235 -15.32 -1.85 17.43
CA GLY A 235 -15.49 -2.14 18.86
C GLY A 235 -14.88 -3.47 19.31
N ASP A 236 -15.64 -4.26 20.07
CA ASP A 236 -15.17 -5.51 20.67
C ASP A 236 -14.78 -6.58 19.65
N ARG A 237 -15.39 -6.56 18.46
CA ARG A 237 -15.06 -7.51 17.39
C ARG A 237 -13.59 -7.39 17.00
N TYR A 238 -13.10 -6.15 16.84
CA TYR A 238 -11.69 -5.91 16.53
C TYR A 238 -10.77 -6.09 17.74
N ARG A 239 -11.21 -5.74 18.96
CA ARG A 239 -10.43 -6.01 20.18
C ARG A 239 -10.16 -7.50 20.37
N ASN A 240 -11.16 -8.36 20.14
CA ASN A 240 -11.01 -9.80 20.23
C ASN A 240 -10.06 -10.34 19.15
N TYR A 241 -10.18 -9.86 17.92
CA TYR A 241 -9.24 -10.19 16.84
C TYR A 241 -7.80 -9.77 17.18
N ARG A 242 -7.59 -8.57 17.72
CA ARG A 242 -6.29 -8.03 18.13
C ARG A 242 -5.63 -8.86 19.24
N ARG A 243 -6.42 -9.46 20.14
CA ARG A 243 -5.91 -10.40 21.15
C ARG A 243 -5.46 -11.74 20.55
N ALA A 244 -6.17 -12.21 19.52
CA ALA A 244 -5.97 -13.54 18.95
C ALA A 244 -4.89 -13.63 17.86
N VAL A 245 -4.70 -12.57 17.06
CA VAL A 245 -3.82 -12.56 15.89
C VAL A 245 -2.75 -11.48 16.08
N PRO A 246 -1.44 -11.77 15.96
CA PRO A 246 -0.38 -10.77 16.16
C PRO A 246 -0.32 -9.75 15.01
N MET A 247 0.30 -8.59 15.26
CA MET A 247 0.33 -7.46 14.31
C MET A 247 1.08 -7.78 13.00
N LEU A 248 2.36 -8.19 13.12
CA LEU A 248 3.28 -8.38 11.99
C LEU A 248 4.05 -9.69 12.07
N VAL A 249 4.54 -10.09 13.26
CA VAL A 249 5.33 -11.33 13.41
C VAL A 249 4.39 -12.47 13.80
N PRO A 250 4.30 -13.56 13.00
CA PRO A 250 3.50 -14.72 13.35
C PRO A 250 3.94 -15.30 14.70
N ARG A 251 2.97 -15.67 15.55
CA ARG A 251 3.24 -16.38 16.79
C ARG A 251 2.85 -17.85 16.60
N PRO A 252 3.67 -18.82 17.05
CA PRO A 252 3.24 -20.21 17.11
C PRO A 252 1.96 -20.26 17.95
N ARG A 253 0.86 -20.76 17.37
CA ARG A 253 -0.37 -20.97 18.13
C ARG A 253 -0.08 -21.98 19.23
N ARG A 254 -0.32 -21.62 20.49
CA ARG A 254 -0.57 -22.64 21.52
C ARG A 254 -1.86 -23.33 21.10
N LEU A 255 -1.76 -24.59 20.65
CA LEU A 255 -2.93 -25.45 20.50
C LEU A 255 -3.65 -25.46 21.87
N PRO A 256 -4.96 -25.24 21.93
CA PRO A 256 -5.70 -25.47 23.16
C PRO A 256 -5.42 -26.91 23.61
N ASN A 257 -4.92 -27.09 24.83
CA ASN A 257 -4.87 -28.40 25.44
C ASN A 257 -6.30 -28.95 25.39
N LYS A 258 -6.51 -30.05 24.66
CA LYS A 258 -7.71 -30.88 24.81
C LYS A 258 -7.62 -31.53 26.19
N THR A 259 -7.99 -30.79 27.22
CA THR A 259 -8.23 -31.34 28.55
C THR A 259 -9.35 -30.52 29.13
N LEU A 260 -10.55 -31.08 28.99
CA LEU A 260 -11.83 -30.84 29.68
C LEU A 260 -12.95 -31.22 28.71
N ALA A 261 -12.94 -32.49 28.32
CA ALA A 261 -14.15 -33.25 28.04
C ALA A 261 -14.19 -34.30 29.15
N GLN A 262 -15.13 -34.10 30.09
CA GLN A 262 -15.55 -34.93 31.23
C GLN A 262 -15.58 -34.09 32.51
N GLN A 263 -16.69 -33.36 32.69
CA GLN A 263 -17.62 -33.52 33.80
C GLN A 263 -18.90 -32.74 33.49
#